data_AF-A0AAQ3XI86-F1
#
_entry.id   AF-A0AAQ3XI86-F1
#
_cell.length_a   1.000
_cell.length_b   1.000
_cell.length_c   1.000
_cell.angle_alpha   90.00
_cell.angle_beta   90.00
_cell.angle_gamma   90.00
#
_symmetry.space_group_name_H-M   'P 1'
#
loop_
_entity.id
_entity.type
_entity.pdbx_description
1 polymer ?
#
loop_
_entity_poly.entity_id
_entity_poly.type
_entity_poly.pdbx_seq_one_letter_code
_entity_poly.pdbx_strand_id
1 'polypeptide(L)'
;MSRIRNICSATPKPSPISCPAASRIIGCVAKTLTAHIDRSMDIQTAIGRPNRLHRGSVYGLEENTAAFAPVPEQAGYQVQIRDLNSGVQGIVIGESGLTGGADPRREGRVMGD
;
A
#
# COMPACT_ATOMS: atom_id res chain seq x y z
N MET A 1 -15.66 -15.55 30.21
CA MET A 1 -16.23 -14.32 29.61
C MET A 1 -15.13 -13.30 29.44
N SER A 2 -14.60 -13.08 28.24
CA SER A 2 -13.58 -12.04 28.01
C SER A 2 -13.99 -11.20 26.80
N ARG A 3 -14.25 -9.90 27.05
CA ARG A 3 -14.67 -8.93 26.03
C ARG A 3 -13.43 -8.31 25.39
N ILE A 4 -13.23 -8.54 24.11
CA ILE A 4 -12.30 -7.76 23.28
C ILE A 4 -13.02 -6.44 22.91
N ARG A 5 -12.52 -5.30 23.38
CA ARG A 5 -12.98 -3.98 22.90
C ARG A 5 -12.13 -3.59 21.70
N ASN A 6 -12.76 -3.41 20.54
CA ASN A 6 -12.11 -2.90 19.34
C ASN A 6 -12.14 -1.36 19.39
N ILE A 7 -10.98 -0.71 19.33
CA ILE A 7 -10.86 0.76 19.23
C ILE A 7 -11.05 1.13 17.76
N CYS A 8 -12.30 1.25 17.33
CA CYS A 8 -12.68 1.97 16.13
C CYS A 8 -13.65 3.06 16.58
N SER A 9 -13.26 4.32 16.40
CA SER A 9 -14.11 5.46 16.77
C SER A 9 -15.43 5.36 16.02
N ALA A 10 -16.51 5.30 16.79
CA ALA A 10 -17.87 5.19 16.28
C ALA A 10 -18.27 6.49 15.58
N THR A 11 -18.48 6.43 14.27
CA THR A 11 -19.35 7.39 13.57
C THR A 11 -20.73 6.75 13.38
N PRO A 12 -21.83 7.52 13.49
CA PRO A 12 -23.17 6.98 13.69
C PRO A 12 -23.88 6.55 12.39
N LYS A 13 -23.14 6.16 11.34
CA LYS A 13 -23.70 5.58 10.11
C LYS A 13 -23.32 4.10 10.02
N PRO A 14 -24.19 3.22 9.48
CA PRO A 14 -23.86 1.83 9.22
C PRO A 14 -22.84 1.79 8.08
N SER A 15 -21.59 2.05 8.42
CA SER A 15 -20.46 1.82 7.55
C SER A 15 -20.11 0.34 7.70
N PRO A 16 -19.99 -0.42 6.59
CA PRO A 16 -19.46 -1.77 6.68
C PRO A 16 -18.13 -1.70 7.45
N ILE A 17 -17.96 -2.59 8.44
CA ILE A 17 -16.74 -2.73 9.24
C ILE A 17 -15.57 -2.93 8.26
N SER A 18 -14.99 -1.82 7.83
CA SER A 18 -13.91 -1.78 6.87
C SER A 18 -12.90 -0.82 7.44
N CYS A 19 -11.81 -1.37 7.98
CA CYS A 19 -10.67 -0.58 8.39
C CYS A 19 -10.16 0.16 7.12
N PRO A 20 -10.08 1.50 7.13
CA PRO A 20 -9.65 2.28 5.95
C PRO A 20 -8.31 1.82 5.37
N ALA A 21 -7.45 1.22 6.20
CA ALA A 21 -6.14 0.69 5.83
C ALA A 21 -6.16 -0.76 5.30
N ALA A 22 -7.01 -1.64 5.84
CA ALA A 22 -7.00 -3.08 5.48
C ALA A 22 -7.35 -3.33 4.02
N SER A 23 -8.29 -2.55 3.47
CA SER A 23 -8.69 -2.66 2.06
C SER A 23 -7.59 -2.31 1.05
N ARG A 24 -6.46 -1.77 1.50
CA ARG A 24 -5.33 -1.38 0.65
C ARG A 24 -4.21 -2.42 0.61
N ILE A 25 -4.26 -3.43 1.49
CA ILE A 25 -3.22 -4.47 1.61
C ILE A 25 -2.94 -5.13 0.26
N ILE A 26 -4.00 -5.61 -0.42
CA ILE A 26 -3.88 -6.32 -1.70
C ILE A 26 -3.16 -5.44 -2.74
N GLY A 27 -3.58 -4.18 -2.87
CA GLY A 27 -2.97 -3.30 -3.86
C GLY A 27 -1.53 -2.89 -3.53
N CYS A 28 -1.20 -2.70 -2.25
CA CYS A 28 0.17 -2.39 -1.83
C CYS A 28 1.12 -3.59 -2.04
N VAL A 29 0.66 -4.80 -1.73
CA VAL A 29 1.43 -6.04 -1.94
C VAL A 29 1.54 -6.34 -3.43
N ALA A 30 0.44 -6.29 -4.19
CA ALA A 30 0.45 -6.52 -5.63
C ALA A 30 1.39 -5.54 -6.36
N LYS A 31 1.34 -4.24 -6.02
CA LYS A 31 2.29 -3.23 -6.54
C LYS A 31 3.74 -3.67 -6.34
N THR A 32 4.05 -4.14 -5.14
CA THR A 32 5.41 -4.53 -4.74
C THR A 32 5.84 -5.79 -5.48
N LEU A 33 4.98 -6.82 -5.54
CA LEU A 33 5.26 -8.07 -6.25
C LEU A 33 5.45 -7.84 -7.76
N THR A 34 4.53 -7.15 -8.42
CA THR A 34 4.65 -6.80 -9.85
C THR A 34 5.90 -5.95 -10.11
N ALA A 35 6.26 -5.02 -9.21
CA ALA A 35 7.48 -4.24 -9.39
C ALA A 35 8.75 -5.09 -9.24
N HIS A 36 8.78 -6.01 -8.27
CA HIS A 36 9.94 -6.87 -8.05
C HIS A 36 10.06 -7.97 -9.11
N ILE A 37 8.98 -8.69 -9.40
CA ILE A 37 8.95 -9.84 -10.31
C ILE A 37 8.94 -9.37 -11.76
N ASP A 38 7.92 -8.59 -12.16
CA ASP A 38 7.70 -8.27 -13.59
C ASP A 38 8.67 -7.21 -14.11
N ARG A 39 9.20 -6.36 -13.21
CA ARG A 39 10.14 -5.29 -13.57
C ARG A 39 11.54 -5.48 -13.00
N SER A 40 11.80 -6.64 -12.39
CA SER A 40 13.11 -7.01 -11.84
C SER A 40 13.73 -5.93 -10.94
N MET A 41 12.88 -5.17 -10.22
CA MET A 41 13.36 -4.10 -9.34
C MET A 41 13.87 -4.69 -8.03
N ASP A 42 14.89 -4.07 -7.44
CA ASP A 42 15.27 -4.34 -6.05
C ASP A 42 14.06 -4.22 -5.10
N ILE A 43 14.00 -5.07 -4.06
CA ILE A 43 12.83 -5.17 -3.17
C ILE A 43 12.57 -3.88 -2.40
N GLN A 44 13.62 -3.18 -1.95
CA GLN A 44 13.49 -1.91 -1.23
C GLN A 44 12.96 -0.82 -2.17
N THR A 45 13.42 -0.81 -3.42
CA THR A 45 12.92 0.09 -4.45
C THR A 45 11.46 -0.21 -4.81
N ALA A 46 11.12 -1.50 -4.97
CA ALA A 46 9.77 -1.95 -5.28
C ALA A 46 8.74 -1.51 -4.22
N ILE A 47 9.10 -1.67 -2.94
CA ILE A 47 8.29 -1.23 -1.79
C ILE A 47 8.12 0.30 -1.78
N GLY A 48 9.23 1.03 -2.01
CA GLY A 48 9.26 2.49 -1.96
C GLY A 48 8.41 3.18 -3.02
N ARG A 49 8.07 2.50 -4.13
CA ARG A 49 7.28 3.07 -5.22
C ARG A 49 5.96 3.67 -4.72
N PRO A 50 5.48 4.78 -5.31
CA PRO A 50 4.26 5.41 -4.86
C PRO A 50 3.03 4.51 -4.99
N ASN A 51 2.15 4.56 -3.99
CA ASN A 51 0.88 3.86 -3.98
C ASN A 51 -0.10 4.52 -4.94
N ARG A 52 -0.70 3.70 -5.80
CA ARG A 52 -1.73 4.10 -6.77
C ARG A 52 -2.77 2.99 -6.78
N LEU A 53 -3.86 3.20 -6.05
CA LEU A 53 -4.75 2.13 -5.61
C LEU A 53 -6.18 2.42 -6.02
N HIS A 54 -6.77 1.51 -6.77
CA HIS A 54 -8.18 1.57 -7.13
C HIS A 54 -9.04 0.87 -6.08
N ARG A 55 -10.10 1.55 -5.60
CA ARG A 55 -11.05 1.02 -4.62
C ARG A 55 -12.49 1.21 -5.09
N GLY A 56 -12.91 0.40 -6.05
CA GLY A 56 -14.28 0.38 -6.56
C GLY A 56 -14.59 1.61 -7.42
N SER A 57 -15.04 2.71 -6.82
CA SER A 57 -15.42 3.92 -7.56
C SER A 57 -14.31 4.98 -7.64
N VAL A 58 -13.30 4.90 -6.76
CA VAL A 58 -12.27 5.94 -6.64
C VAL A 58 -10.88 5.37 -6.88
N TYR A 59 -10.10 6.07 -7.68
CA TYR A 59 -8.67 5.83 -7.88
C TYR A 59 -7.86 6.73 -6.92
N GLY A 60 -7.26 6.12 -5.92
CA GLY A 60 -6.41 6.81 -4.95
C GLY A 60 -5.00 7.00 -5.49
N LEU A 61 -4.52 8.23 -5.46
CA LEU A 61 -3.12 8.57 -5.70
C LEU A 61 -2.47 9.02 -4.40
N GLU A 62 -1.23 8.58 -4.16
CA GLU A 62 -0.42 9.07 -3.05
C GLU A 62 -0.07 10.56 -3.26
N GLU A 63 0.21 11.27 -2.16
CA GLU A 63 0.71 12.64 -2.25
C GLU A 63 1.96 12.72 -3.14
N ASN A 64 2.14 13.87 -3.78
CA ASN A 64 3.23 14.11 -4.74
C ASN A 64 3.18 13.26 -6.03
N THR A 65 2.04 12.59 -6.32
CA THR A 65 1.86 11.78 -7.54
C THR A 65 0.78 12.30 -8.48
N ALA A 66 0.40 13.58 -8.36
CA ALA A 66 -0.64 14.22 -9.18
C ALA A 66 -0.42 14.09 -10.69
N ALA A 67 0.84 14.01 -11.15
CA ALA A 67 1.19 13.81 -12.55
C ALA A 67 0.62 12.53 -13.16
N PHE A 68 0.24 11.53 -12.35
CA PHE A 68 -0.37 10.29 -12.81
C PHE A 68 -1.90 10.34 -12.87
N ALA A 69 -2.56 11.45 -12.52
CA ALA A 69 -4.01 11.60 -12.56
C ALA A 69 -4.65 11.50 -13.96
N PRO A 70 -4.05 12.03 -15.04
CA PRO A 70 -4.71 12.05 -16.34
C PRO A 70 -5.06 10.66 -16.89
N VAL A 71 -4.21 9.65 -16.65
CA VAL A 71 -4.42 8.28 -17.15
C VAL A 71 -5.70 7.64 -16.58
N PRO A 72 -5.90 7.55 -15.25
CA PRO A 72 -7.14 7.04 -14.68
C PRO A 72 -8.35 7.94 -14.94
N GLU A 73 -8.19 9.26 -15.03
CA GLU A 73 -9.30 10.18 -15.38
C GLU A 73 -9.82 9.93 -16.79
N GLN A 74 -8.93 9.76 -17.76
CA GLN A 74 -9.29 9.41 -19.14
C GLN A 74 -9.96 8.03 -19.24
N ALA A 75 -9.61 7.11 -18.34
CA ALA A 75 -10.27 5.82 -18.21
C ALA A 75 -11.63 5.88 -17.47
N GLY A 76 -12.09 7.07 -17.06
CA GLY A 76 -13.39 7.30 -16.43
C GLY A 76 -13.40 7.15 -14.90
N TYR A 77 -12.23 7.05 -14.26
CA TYR A 77 -12.15 6.94 -12.81
C TYR A 77 -12.15 8.30 -12.12
N GLN A 78 -12.79 8.36 -10.95
CA GLN A 78 -12.69 9.49 -10.04
C GLN A 78 -11.34 9.44 -9.30
N VAL A 79 -10.45 10.39 -9.56
CA VAL A 79 -9.13 10.44 -8.90
C VAL A 79 -9.22 11.23 -7.60
N GLN A 80 -8.57 10.71 -6.56
CA GLN A 80 -8.39 11.41 -5.29
C GLN A 80 -6.95 11.28 -4.82
N ILE A 81 -6.25 12.40 -4.74
CA ILE A 81 -4.94 12.50 -4.13
C ILE A 81 -5.11 12.56 -2.62
N ARG A 82 -4.38 11.74 -1.88
CA ARG A 82 -4.41 11.71 -0.42
C ARG A 82 -3.18 11.02 0.13
N ASP A 83 -2.95 11.15 1.43
CA ASP A 83 -2.01 10.29 2.13
C ASP A 83 -2.42 8.80 1.99
N LEU A 84 -1.54 8.04 1.33
CA LEU A 84 -1.65 6.59 1.15
C LEU A 84 -0.59 5.88 1.98
N ASN A 85 -0.80 5.93 3.28
CA ASN A 85 -0.09 5.12 4.25
C ASN A 85 -0.11 3.62 3.90
N SER A 86 1.09 3.03 3.83
CA SER A 86 1.31 1.59 3.74
C SER A 86 2.41 1.16 4.72
N GLY A 87 2.50 -0.14 4.98
CA GLY A 87 3.49 -0.73 5.89
C GLY A 87 4.04 -2.03 5.32
N VAL A 88 4.30 -2.06 4.02
CA VAL A 88 4.80 -3.28 3.36
C VAL A 88 6.23 -3.54 3.82
N GLN A 89 6.47 -4.74 4.33
CA GLN A 89 7.81 -5.26 4.59
C GLN A 89 7.96 -6.52 3.74
N GLY A 90 9.13 -6.70 3.15
CA GLY A 90 9.41 -7.82 2.26
C GLY A 90 10.81 -8.35 2.49
N ILE A 91 10.98 -9.65 2.28
CA ILE A 91 12.28 -10.32 2.26
C ILE A 91 12.31 -11.17 0.99
N VAL A 92 13.38 -11.02 0.22
CA VAL A 92 13.70 -11.86 -0.93
C VAL A 92 14.73 -12.87 -0.49
N ILE A 93 14.46 -14.13 -0.79
CA ILE A 93 15.37 -15.25 -0.54
C ILE A 93 16.03 -15.60 -1.87
N GLY A 94 17.30 -15.24 -2.02
CA GLY A 94 18.10 -15.53 -3.20
C GLY A 94 19.21 -16.54 -2.91
N GLU A 95 19.88 -16.99 -3.97
CA GLU A 95 21.02 -17.92 -3.85
C GLU A 95 22.19 -17.35 -3.05
N SER A 96 22.36 -16.02 -3.06
CA SER A 96 23.43 -15.30 -2.37
C SER A 96 23.06 -14.82 -0.95
N GLY A 97 21.85 -15.12 -0.47
CA GLY A 97 21.39 -14.72 0.85
C GLY A 97 20.02 -14.03 0.88
N LEU A 98 19.76 -13.29 1.95
CA LEU A 98 18.49 -12.60 2.19
C LEU A 98 18.62 -11.11 1.90
N THR A 99 17.67 -10.55 1.16
CA THR A 99 17.57 -9.10 0.96
C THR A 99 16.23 -8.61 1.47
N GLY A 100 16.23 -7.73 2.47
CA GLY A 100 15.01 -7.18 3.03
C GLY A 100 14.70 -5.78 2.50
N GLY A 101 13.42 -5.41 2.52
CA GLY A 101 12.95 -4.06 2.28
C GLY A 101 11.84 -3.67 3.26
N ALA A 102 11.82 -2.41 3.67
CA ALA A 102 10.79 -1.85 4.55
C ALA A 102 10.17 -0.58 3.95
N ASP A 103 8.88 -0.39 4.21
CA ASP A 103 8.15 0.78 3.73
C ASP A 103 8.65 2.06 4.40
N PRO A 104 9.17 3.05 3.65
CA PRO A 104 9.63 4.32 4.22
C PRO A 104 8.49 5.13 4.84
N ARG A 105 7.22 4.79 4.55
CA ARG A 105 6.02 5.44 5.13
C ARG A 105 5.73 4.99 6.57
N ARG A 106 6.53 4.07 7.11
CA ARG A 106 6.45 3.57 8.49
C ARG A 106 7.85 3.47 9.08
N GLU A 107 7.92 3.34 10.39
CA GLU A 107 9.17 3.21 11.17
C GLU A 107 9.90 1.86 10.95
N GLY A 108 9.53 1.09 9.91
CA GLY A 108 10.13 -0.21 9.63
C GLY A 108 11.61 -0.08 9.27
N ARG A 109 12.45 -0.89 9.92
CA ARG A 109 13.87 -1.04 9.61
C ARG A 109 14.12 -2.49 9.19
N VAL A 110 14.90 -2.67 8.13
CA VAL A 110 15.45 -3.99 7.77
C VAL A 110 16.79 -4.11 8.47
N MET A 111 17.01 -5.22 9.17
CA MET A 111 18.26 -5.53 9.83
C MET A 111 18.74 -6.89 9.31
N GLY A 112 20.03 -6.97 8.94
CA GLY A 112 20.72 -8.17 8.49
C GLY A 112 22.19 -7.83 8.23
N ASP A 113 23.09 -8.74 8.61
CA ASP A 113 24.52 -8.67 8.32
C ASP A 113 24.86 -9.47 7.05
#